data_AF-A0A831JE93-F1
#
_entry.id   AF-A0A831JE93-F1
#
_cell.length_a   1.000
_cell.length_b   1.000
_cell.length_c   1.000
_cell.angle_alpha   90.00
_cell.angle_beta   90.00
_cell.angle_gamma   90.00
#
_symmetry.space_group_name_H-M   'P 1'
#
loop_
_entity.id
_entity.type
_entity.pdbx_description
1 polymer ?
#
loop_
_entity_poly.entity_id
_entity_poly.type
_entity_poly.pdbx_seq_one_letter_code
_entity_poly.pdbx_strand_id
1 'polypeptide(L)'
;MTQMATITSKKQLTLPAEIFRKAGLKIGQKVIVSEDNGRLILTPAEKLVMELAGSVPRPKEWKGKSIDTIIEQVKDEYFSKKYNLK
;
A
#
# COMPACT_ATOMS: atom_id res chain seq x y z
N MET A 1 7.89 24.56 4.67
CA MET A 1 9.15 24.77 3.92
C MET A 1 8.84 24.55 2.46
N THR A 2 9.13 25.53 1.62
CA THR A 2 8.81 25.50 0.19
C THR A 2 10.13 25.58 -0.56
N GLN A 3 10.38 24.63 -1.46
CA GLN A 3 11.55 24.64 -2.33
C GLN A 3 11.07 24.64 -3.78
N MET A 4 11.72 25.43 -4.63
CA MET A 4 11.43 25.43 -6.06
C MET A 4 12.07 24.19 -6.70
N ALA A 5 11.36 23.59 -7.64
CA ALA A 5 11.85 22.51 -8.49
C ALA A 5 11.42 22.78 -9.93
N THR A 6 12.24 22.34 -10.88
CA THR A 6 11.99 22.55 -12.32
C THR A 6 11.49 21.25 -12.94
N ILE A 7 10.39 21.33 -13.69
CA ILE A 7 9.92 20.23 -14.52
C ILE A 7 10.71 20.24 -15.83
N THR A 8 11.33 19.11 -16.18
CA THR A 8 12.12 19.00 -17.41
C THR A 8 11.21 18.88 -18.65
N SER A 9 11.77 19.05 -19.84
CA SER A 9 11.04 18.88 -21.11
C SER A 9 10.42 17.48 -21.28
N LYS A 10 11.02 16.47 -20.64
CA LYS A 10 10.50 15.10 -20.58
C LYS A 10 9.41 14.90 -19.51
N LYS A 11 8.92 15.99 -18.91
CA LYS A 11 7.89 15.99 -17.87
C LYS A 11 8.32 15.23 -16.60
N GLN A 12 9.62 15.25 -16.30
CA GLN A 12 10.16 14.68 -15.07
C GLN A 12 10.27 15.78 -14.01
N LEU A 13 9.86 15.46 -12.78
CA LEU A 13 10.01 16.34 -11.62
C LEU A 13 11.01 15.71 -10.66
N THR A 14 12.09 16.42 -10.36
CA THR A 14 13.07 15.98 -9.36
C THR A 14 12.66 16.51 -7.98
N LEU A 15 12.53 15.61 -7.01
CA LEU A 15 12.24 15.99 -5.63
C LEU A 15 13.55 16.37 -4.90
N PRO A 16 13.63 17.57 -4.28
CA PRO A 16 14.74 17.92 -3.40
C PRO A 16 14.88 16.92 -2.26
N ALA A 17 16.12 16.63 -1.87
CA ALA A 17 16.45 15.57 -0.91
C ALA A 17 15.71 15.69 0.44
N GLU A 18 15.50 16.91 0.92
CA GLU A 18 14.78 17.14 2.18
C GLU A 18 13.29 16.81 2.09
N ILE A 19 12.64 17.14 0.95
CA ILE A 19 11.23 16.83 0.71
C ILE A 19 11.06 15.32 0.58
N PHE A 20 11.94 14.67 -0.20
CA PHE A 20 11.94 13.22 -0.37
C PHE A 20 12.02 12.47 0.97
N ARG A 21 12.95 12.88 1.84
CA ARG A 21 13.13 12.30 3.18
C ARG A 21 11.94 12.56 4.10
N LYS A 22 11.43 13.80 4.15
CA LYS A 22 10.28 14.16 5.02
C LYS A 22 8.99 13.46 4.59
N ALA A 23 8.80 13.23 3.30
CA ALA A 23 7.67 12.48 2.78
C ALA A 23 7.77 10.96 3.06
N GLY A 24 8.90 10.48 3.61
CA GLY A 24 9.09 9.06 3.91
C GLY A 24 9.17 8.16 2.66
N LEU A 25 9.49 8.76 1.50
CA LEU A 25 9.58 8.02 0.24
C LEU A 25 10.86 7.20 0.17
N LYS A 26 10.83 6.13 -0.63
CA LYS A 26 11.97 5.23 -0.85
C LYS A 26 12.33 5.17 -2.34
N ILE A 27 13.60 4.92 -2.62
CA ILE A 27 14.09 4.77 -4.00
C ILE A 27 13.40 3.55 -4.63
N GLY A 28 12.90 3.72 -5.86
CA GLY A 28 12.16 2.67 -6.57
C GLY A 28 10.72 2.45 -6.08
N GLN A 29 10.25 3.23 -5.10
CA GLN A 29 8.89 3.14 -4.60
C GLN A 29 7.89 3.60 -5.67
N LYS A 30 6.84 2.81 -5.87
CA LYS A 30 5.72 3.19 -6.74
C LYS A 30 4.80 4.15 -6.00
N VAL A 31 4.47 5.25 -6.66
CA VAL A 31 3.53 6.27 -6.18
C VAL A 31 2.40 6.46 -7.17
N ILE A 32 1.23 6.78 -6.65
CA ILE A 32 0.06 7.22 -7.39
C ILE A 32 0.13 8.75 -7.42
N VAL A 33 -0.09 9.31 -8.61
CA VAL A 33 -0.19 10.75 -8.82
C VAL A 33 -1.66 11.07 -9.08
N SER A 34 -2.29 11.81 -8.18
CA SER A 34 -3.66 12.30 -8.35
C SER A 34 -3.68 13.83 -8.35
N GLU A 35 -4.76 14.40 -8.87
CA GLU A 35 -5.02 15.84 -8.86
C GLU A 35 -6.19 16.12 -7.93
N ASP A 36 -6.03 17.16 -7.10
CA ASP A 36 -7.07 17.69 -6.24
C ASP A 36 -6.91 19.21 -6.13
N ASN A 37 -7.94 19.96 -6.54
CA ASN A 37 -8.00 21.43 -6.44
C ASN A 37 -6.77 22.15 -7.04
N GLY A 38 -6.31 21.70 -8.22
CA GLY A 38 -5.14 22.21 -8.92
C GLY A 38 -3.80 21.76 -8.33
N ARG A 39 -3.81 20.84 -7.37
CA ARG A 39 -2.60 20.34 -6.69
C ARG A 39 -2.38 18.88 -7.05
N LEU A 40 -1.13 18.54 -7.35
CA LEU A 40 -0.74 17.15 -7.49
C LEU A 40 -0.44 16.55 -6.12
N ILE A 41 -1.09 15.43 -5.83
CA ILE A 41 -0.89 14.64 -4.62
C ILE A 41 -0.16 13.36 -5.01
N LEU A 42 0.97 13.12 -4.33
CA LEU A 42 1.75 11.90 -4.48
C LEU A 42 1.48 10.97 -3.30
N THR A 43 0.93 9.80 -3.57
CA THR A 43 0.59 8.82 -2.53
C THR A 43 1.31 7.50 -2.78
N PRO A 44 2.04 6.93 -1.81
CA PRO A 44 2.60 5.58 -1.94
C PRO A 44 1.51 4.57 -2.30
N ALA A 45 1.75 3.74 -3.32
CA ALA A 45 0.73 2.80 -3.81
C ALA A 45 0.28 1.79 -2.72
N GLU A 46 1.21 1.40 -1.84
CA GLU A 46 0.94 0.51 -0.70
C GLU A 46 -0.08 1.10 0.28
N LYS A 47 -0.08 2.42 0.46
CA LYS A 47 -0.98 3.11 1.38
C LYS A 47 -2.44 3.01 0.92
N LEU A 48 -2.68 3.12 -0.38
CA LEU A 48 -4.02 2.94 -0.95
C LEU A 48 -4.55 1.52 -0.69
N VAL A 49 -3.71 0.50 -0.84
CA VAL A 49 -4.10 -0.89 -0.54
C VAL A 49 -4.46 -1.05 0.94
N MET A 50 -3.71 -0.42 1.85
CA MET A 50 -4.02 -0.47 3.29
C MET A 50 -5.32 0.28 3.63
N GLU A 51 -5.56 1.45 3.03
CA GLU A 51 -6.81 2.21 3.21
C GLU A 51 -8.03 1.42 2.67
N LEU A 52 -7.87 0.76 1.53
CA LEU A 52 -8.90 -0.12 0.97
C LEU A 52 -9.10 -1.40 1.79
N ALA A 53 -8.03 -1.98 2.35
CA ALA A 53 -8.11 -3.18 3.18
C ALA A 53 -8.97 -2.98 4.44
N GLY A 54 -9.03 -1.75 4.98
CA GLY A 54 -9.94 -1.38 6.06
C GLY A 54 -11.40 -1.23 5.63
N SER A 55 -11.67 -1.11 4.32
CA SER A 55 -13.00 -0.93 3.73
C SER A 55 -13.64 -2.26 3.29
N VAL A 56 -12.85 -3.34 3.20
CA VAL A 56 -13.38 -4.68 2.89
C VAL A 56 -13.92 -5.30 4.19
N PRO A 57 -15.22 -5.59 4.29
CA PRO A 57 -15.79 -6.18 5.50
C PRO A 57 -15.17 -7.55 5.73
N ARG A 58 -14.59 -7.74 6.92
CA ARG A 58 -14.08 -9.05 7.32
C ARG A 58 -15.25 -10.04 7.48
N PRO A 59 -15.18 -11.25 6.92
CA PRO A 59 -16.15 -12.31 7.18
C PRO A 59 -16.33 -12.54 8.69
N LYS A 60 -17.58 -12.78 9.13
CA LYS A 60 -17.92 -12.97 10.56
C LYS A 60 -17.08 -14.06 11.22
N GLU A 61 -16.76 -15.11 10.47
CA GLU A 61 -15.98 -16.28 10.91
C GLU A 61 -14.54 -15.95 11.31
N TRP A 62 -14.01 -14.81 10.83
CA TRP A 62 -12.63 -14.39 11.05
C TRP A 62 -12.52 -13.17 11.97
N LYS A 63 -13.65 -12.74 12.54
CA LYS A 63 -13.71 -11.60 13.46
C LYS A 63 -12.96 -11.95 14.75
N GLY A 64 -11.98 -11.13 15.14
CA GLY A 64 -11.17 -11.33 16.35
C GLY A 64 -9.95 -12.26 16.20
N LYS A 65 -9.78 -12.94 15.06
CA LYS A 65 -8.55 -13.72 14.76
C LYS A 65 -7.48 -12.83 14.13
N SER A 66 -6.20 -13.09 14.42
CA SER A 66 -5.09 -12.44 13.70
C SER A 66 -5.03 -12.97 12.25
N ILE A 67 -4.42 -12.20 11.35
CA ILE A 67 -4.25 -12.63 9.96
C ILE A 67 -3.39 -13.90 9.88
N ASP A 68 -2.33 -13.97 10.68
CA ASP A 68 -1.41 -15.11 10.71
C ASP A 68 -2.14 -16.41 11.11
N THR A 69 -2.97 -16.36 12.15
CA THR A 69 -3.77 -17.51 12.59
C THR A 69 -4.79 -17.95 11.52
N ILE A 70 -5.36 -17.01 10.77
CA ILE A 70 -6.27 -17.35 9.66
C ILE A 70 -5.50 -18.07 8.54
N ILE A 71 -4.30 -17.58 8.20
CA ILE A 71 -3.47 -18.18 7.15
C ILE A 71 -3.08 -19.61 7.53
N GLU A 72 -2.67 -19.85 8.78
CA GLU A 72 -2.35 -21.19 9.28
C GLU A 72 -3.55 -22.12 9.22
N GLN A 73 -4.70 -21.70 9.77
CA GLN A 73 -5.91 -22.52 9.79
C GLN A 73 -6.37 -22.91 8.36
N VAL A 74 -6.36 -21.96 7.42
CA VAL A 74 -6.77 -22.21 6.03
C VAL A 74 -5.78 -23.14 5.32
N LYS A 75 -4.48 -23.01 5.59
CA LYS A 75 -3.47 -23.93 5.03
C LYS A 75 -3.70 -25.36 5.53
N ASP A 76 -3.89 -25.51 6.83
CA ASP A 76 -4.12 -26.83 7.43
C ASP A 76 -5.40 -27.47 6.89
N GLU A 77 -6.51 -26.72 6.85
CA GLU A 77 -7.77 -27.19 6.26
C GLU A 77 -7.61 -27.62 4.79
N TYR A 78 -6.90 -26.82 3.98
CA TYR A 78 -6.68 -27.12 2.57
C TYR A 78 -5.83 -28.39 2.38
N PHE A 79 -4.73 -28.52 3.10
CA PHE A 79 -3.83 -29.66 2.96
C PHE A 79 -4.39 -30.94 3.55
N SER A 80 -5.07 -30.89 4.70
CA SER A 80 -5.76 -32.06 5.27
C SER A 80 -6.86 -32.57 4.34
N LYS A 81 -7.62 -31.67 3.71
CA LYS A 81 -8.64 -32.04 2.71
C LYS A 81 -8.03 -32.57 1.41
N LYS A 82 -6.92 -31.99 0.95
CA LYS A 82 -6.22 -32.42 -0.27
C LYS A 82 -5.58 -33.80 -0.13
N TYR A 83 -5.06 -34.12 1.04
CA TYR A 83 -4.35 -35.37 1.31
C TYR A 83 -5.16 -36.39 2.12
N ASN A 84 -6.43 -36.10 2.42
CA ASN A 84 -7.35 -36.97 3.15
C ASN A 84 -6.80 -37.48 4.50
N LEU A 85 -6.01 -36.64 5.16
CA LEU A 85 -5.46 -36.91 6.49
C LEU A 85 -6.61 -36.71 7.49
N LYS A 86 -7.14 -37.82 8.02
CA LYS A 86 -8.15 -37.85 9.08
C LYS A 86 -7.53 -37.55 10.43
#